data_AF-A0A3D5VHX0-F1
#
_entry.id   AF-A0A3D5VHX0-F1
#
_cell.length_a   1.000
_cell.length_b   1.000
_cell.length_c   1.000
_cell.angle_alpha   90.00
_cell.angle_beta   90.00
_cell.angle_gamma   90.00
#
_symmetry.space_group_name_H-M   'P 1'
#
loop_
_entity.id
_entity.type
_entity.pdbx_description
1 polymer ?
#
loop_
_entity_poly.entity_id
_entity_poly.type
_entity_poly.pdbx_seq_one_letter_code
_entity_poly.pdbx_strand_id
1 'polypeptide(L)'
;IHRFNKSQQDALLPAVEDGTVLLIGATTGNPYFSVNSALLSRSRIFELYPLTKEEIGEIMDSALADKERGLGQLAIELAPEAREHILSTADGDARVALNALELAALTTPPREDGKIYIDQQAAEQSVQRKAVRYDKDGDNHYDVISAFIKSIRGSDPDAALFWLSRMLDAGEDPRFVARRLYISASEDIGNGDPLALLV
;
A
#
# COMPACT_ATOMS: atom_id res chain seq x y z
N ILE A 1 -6.69 -4.15 13.56
CA ILE A 1 -8.03 -3.97 14.19
C ILE A 1 -9.17 -3.89 13.15
N HIS A 2 -8.94 -3.28 11.98
CA HIS A 2 -9.95 -3.08 10.92
C HIS A 2 -10.64 -4.34 10.36
N ARG A 3 -10.08 -5.54 10.56
CA ARG A 3 -10.69 -6.83 10.11
C ARG A 3 -11.69 -7.41 11.09
N PHE A 4 -11.82 -6.84 12.30
CA PHE A 4 -12.77 -7.30 13.29
C PHE A 4 -14.14 -6.68 13.02
N ASN A 5 -15.17 -7.52 13.03
CA ASN A 5 -16.54 -7.03 13.04
C ASN A 5 -16.87 -6.36 14.38
N LYS A 6 -17.99 -5.63 14.44
CA LYS A 6 -18.38 -4.86 15.64
C LYS A 6 -18.44 -5.72 16.91
N SER A 7 -19.02 -6.91 16.84
CA SER A 7 -19.12 -7.81 18.00
C SER A 7 -17.76 -8.32 18.49
N GLN A 8 -16.82 -8.58 17.58
CA GLN A 8 -15.45 -8.94 17.92
C GLN A 8 -14.69 -7.79 18.59
N GLN A 9 -14.96 -6.55 18.18
CA GLN A 9 -14.40 -5.36 18.81
C GLN A 9 -15.00 -5.11 20.20
N ASP A 10 -16.33 -5.26 20.35
CA ASP A 10 -17.02 -5.09 21.63
C ASP A 10 -16.55 -6.10 22.68
N ALA A 11 -16.18 -7.32 22.26
CA ALA A 11 -15.65 -8.36 23.16
C ALA A 11 -14.33 -7.98 23.83
N LEU A 12 -13.57 -7.02 23.28
CA LEU A 12 -12.31 -6.54 23.86
C LEU A 12 -12.52 -5.48 24.94
N LEU A 13 -13.69 -4.82 25.00
CA LEU A 13 -13.92 -3.68 25.88
C LEU A 13 -13.67 -3.97 27.37
N PRO A 14 -14.20 -5.06 27.96
CA PRO A 14 -14.03 -5.30 29.39
C PRO A 14 -12.54 -5.41 29.78
N ALA A 15 -11.76 -6.13 28.98
CA ALA A 15 -10.33 -6.34 29.22
C ALA A 15 -9.47 -5.09 28.99
N VAL A 16 -9.95 -4.15 28.16
CA VAL A 16 -9.30 -2.85 27.96
C VAL A 16 -9.66 -1.90 29.11
N GLU A 17 -10.90 -1.94 29.60
CA GLU A 17 -11.40 -1.07 30.66
C GLU A 17 -10.84 -1.42 32.04
N ASP A 18 -10.73 -2.71 32.36
CA ASP A 18 -10.19 -3.17 33.64
C ASP A 18 -8.64 -3.24 33.66
N GLY A 19 -8.01 -2.95 32.52
CA GLY A 19 -6.55 -2.93 32.37
C GLY A 19 -5.90 -4.31 32.24
N THR A 20 -6.68 -5.38 32.04
CA THR A 20 -6.15 -6.72 31.77
C THR A 20 -5.28 -6.74 30.50
N VAL A 21 -5.61 -5.92 29.49
CA VAL A 21 -4.88 -5.83 28.22
C VAL A 21 -4.58 -4.38 27.85
N LEU A 22 -3.33 -4.13 27.43
CA LEU A 22 -2.96 -2.92 26.69
C LEU A 22 -3.21 -3.14 25.19
N LEU A 23 -4.26 -2.51 24.66
CA LEU A 23 -4.62 -2.64 23.24
C LEU A 23 -3.82 -1.65 22.37
N ILE A 24 -2.99 -2.17 21.46
CA ILE A 24 -2.34 -1.40 20.39
C ILE A 24 -2.93 -1.84 19.05
N GLY A 25 -3.75 -0.98 18.45
CA GLY A 25 -4.40 -1.24 17.17
C GLY A 25 -3.69 -0.53 16.01
N ALA A 26 -3.34 -1.28 14.97
CA ALA A 26 -2.87 -0.72 13.70
C ALA A 26 -3.94 -0.86 12.60
N THR A 27 -4.04 0.16 11.75
CA THR A 27 -4.89 0.21 10.54
C THR A 27 -4.28 1.14 9.50
N THR A 28 -4.50 0.84 8.22
CA THR A 28 -4.15 1.71 7.09
C THR A 28 -5.30 2.62 6.67
N GLY A 29 -6.54 2.23 6.97
CA GLY A 29 -7.74 3.03 6.71
C GLY A 29 -8.13 3.90 7.89
N ASN A 30 -9.07 4.83 7.66
CA ASN A 30 -9.50 5.79 8.67
C ASN A 30 -10.09 5.08 9.92
N PRO A 31 -9.52 5.31 11.12
CA PRO A 31 -9.94 4.62 12.34
C PRO A 31 -11.36 5.00 12.78
N TYR A 32 -11.86 6.18 12.43
CA TYR A 32 -13.22 6.62 12.78
C TYR A 32 -14.31 5.83 12.06
N PHE A 33 -13.98 5.17 10.95
CA PHE A 33 -14.90 4.30 10.21
C PHE A 33 -14.72 2.81 10.55
N SER A 34 -13.49 2.38 10.78
CA SER A 34 -13.15 0.96 10.93
C SER A 34 -13.17 0.45 12.38
N VAL A 35 -13.20 1.36 13.36
CA VAL A 35 -13.21 1.01 14.79
C VAL A 35 -14.49 1.53 15.45
N ASN A 36 -15.08 0.73 16.34
CA ASN A 36 -16.27 1.13 17.08
C ASN A 36 -15.98 2.36 17.98
N SER A 37 -17.01 3.18 18.23
CA SER A 37 -16.89 4.39 19.04
C SER A 37 -16.46 4.10 20.49
N ALA A 38 -16.83 2.93 21.02
CA ALA A 38 -16.50 2.52 22.38
C ALA A 38 -14.99 2.34 22.58
N LEU A 39 -14.29 1.62 21.68
CA LEU A 39 -12.83 1.47 21.74
C LEU A 39 -12.14 2.79 21.41
N LEU A 40 -12.63 3.56 20.43
CA LEU A 40 -12.06 4.85 20.08
C LEU A 40 -12.05 5.82 21.28
N SER A 41 -13.14 5.87 22.05
CA SER A 41 -13.21 6.74 23.25
C SER A 41 -12.23 6.36 24.36
N ARG A 42 -11.66 5.15 24.32
CA ARG A 42 -10.68 4.62 25.29
C ARG A 42 -9.27 4.52 24.71
N SER A 43 -9.09 4.91 23.44
CA SER A 43 -7.84 4.81 22.71
C SER A 43 -7.27 6.20 22.41
N ARG A 44 -5.94 6.29 22.33
CA ARG A 44 -5.26 7.45 21.75
C ARG A 44 -4.96 7.15 20.29
N ILE A 45 -5.35 8.06 19.40
CA ILE A 45 -5.11 7.93 17.96
C ILE A 45 -3.80 8.63 17.64
N PHE A 46 -2.89 7.89 17.00
CA PHE A 46 -1.64 8.41 16.46
C PHE A 46 -1.66 8.23 14.96
N GLU A 47 -1.52 9.33 14.22
CA GLU A 47 -1.32 9.27 12.78
C GLU A 47 0.16 9.02 12.49
N LEU A 48 0.44 8.06 11.62
CA LEU A 48 1.78 7.76 11.13
C LEU A 48 1.87 8.19 9.68
N TYR A 49 2.98 8.85 9.34
CA TYR A 49 3.26 9.28 7.98
C TYR A 49 4.20 8.29 7.30
N PRO A 50 4.14 8.17 5.96
CA PRO A 50 5.16 7.46 5.19
C PRO A 50 6.55 8.01 5.51
N LEU A 51 7.54 7.13 5.58
CA LEU A 51 8.91 7.51 5.87
C LEU A 51 9.53 8.30 4.70
N THR A 52 10.49 9.16 5.00
CA THR A 52 11.32 9.79 3.97
C THR A 52 12.33 8.79 3.41
N LYS A 53 12.92 9.12 2.25
CA LYS A 53 14.00 8.30 1.67
C LYS A 53 15.20 8.20 2.61
N GLU A 54 15.50 9.29 3.31
CA GLU A 54 16.61 9.37 4.26
C GLU A 54 16.37 8.43 5.44
N GLU A 55 15.17 8.45 6.03
CA GLU A 55 14.78 7.58 7.15
C GLU A 55 14.81 6.09 6.75
N ILE A 56 14.33 5.75 5.55
CA ILE A 56 14.43 4.36 5.06
C ILE A 56 15.90 3.99 4.83
N GLY A 57 16.72 4.92 4.36
CA GLY A 57 18.16 4.74 4.22
C GLY A 57 18.83 4.36 5.55
N GLU A 58 18.54 5.07 6.63
CA GLU A 58 19.05 4.76 7.96
C GLU A 58 18.61 3.37 8.46
N ILE A 59 17.39 2.96 8.15
CA ILE A 59 16.88 1.62 8.47
C ILE A 59 17.64 0.54 7.68
N MET A 60 17.90 0.76 6.38
CA MET A 60 18.69 -0.16 5.56
C MET A 60 20.13 -0.28 6.08
N ASP A 61 20.75 0.85 6.42
CA ASP A 61 22.12 0.87 6.94
C ASP A 61 22.20 0.14 8.29
N SER A 62 21.18 0.28 9.14
CA SER A 62 21.05 -0.48 10.39
C SER A 62 20.91 -1.99 10.14
N ALA A 63 20.12 -2.40 9.16
CA ALA A 63 19.94 -3.80 8.80
C ALA A 63 21.23 -4.42 8.23
N LEU A 64 22.02 -3.67 7.45
CA LEU A 64 23.31 -4.12 6.92
C LEU A 64 24.38 -4.25 8.02
N ALA A 65 24.29 -3.47 9.09
CA ALA A 65 25.25 -3.49 10.18
C ALA A 65 24.92 -4.52 11.29
N ASP A 66 23.64 -4.83 11.51
CA ASP A 66 23.20 -5.72 12.60
C ASP A 66 23.59 -7.19 12.28
N LYS A 67 24.44 -7.77 13.13
CA LYS A 67 24.97 -9.14 12.99
C LYS A 67 24.06 -10.20 13.62
N GLU A 68 23.10 -9.83 14.44
CA GLU A 68 22.22 -10.77 15.14
C GLU A 68 20.86 -10.88 14.46
N ARG A 69 20.30 -9.75 14.03
CA ARG A 69 18.95 -9.64 13.48
C ARG A 69 18.92 -9.10 12.05
N GLY A 70 20.08 -8.73 11.51
CA GLY A 70 20.22 -8.19 10.17
C GLY A 70 21.13 -9.03 9.29
N LEU A 71 21.68 -8.39 8.27
CA LEU A 71 22.53 -9.00 7.24
C LEU A 71 24.03 -8.79 7.51
N GLY A 72 24.41 -8.32 8.70
CA GLY A 72 25.81 -7.98 9.03
C GLY A 72 26.78 -9.15 9.01
N GLN A 73 26.29 -10.40 8.94
CA GLN A 73 27.12 -11.59 8.73
C GLN A 73 27.45 -11.86 7.26
N LEU A 74 26.67 -11.32 6.32
CA LEU A 74 26.73 -11.67 4.89
C LEU A 74 27.75 -10.84 4.07
N ALA A 75 28.61 -10.05 4.73
CA ALA A 75 29.66 -9.25 4.07
C ALA A 75 29.18 -8.56 2.77
N ILE A 76 28.06 -7.83 2.88
CA ILE A 76 27.37 -7.23 1.74
C ILE A 76 28.02 -5.89 1.37
N GLU A 77 28.27 -5.71 0.08
CA GLU A 77 28.61 -4.43 -0.52
C GLU A 77 27.45 -3.99 -1.43
N LEU A 78 26.74 -2.93 -1.04
CA LEU A 78 25.62 -2.37 -1.78
C LEU A 78 26.10 -1.21 -2.66
N ALA A 79 25.91 -1.31 -3.98
CA ALA A 79 26.25 -0.23 -4.90
C ALA A 79 25.35 1.02 -4.67
N PRO A 80 25.85 2.26 -4.85
CA PRO A 80 25.05 3.46 -4.63
C PRO A 80 23.77 3.51 -5.48
N GLU A 81 23.87 3.17 -6.76
CA GLU A 81 22.75 3.05 -7.69
C GLU A 81 21.74 1.96 -7.28
N ALA A 82 22.20 0.84 -6.72
CA ALA A 82 21.33 -0.19 -6.18
C ALA A 82 20.57 0.33 -4.94
N ARG A 83 21.25 1.06 -4.05
CA ARG A 83 20.64 1.69 -2.87
C ARG A 83 19.56 2.69 -3.29
N GLU A 84 19.85 3.58 -4.23
CA GLU A 84 18.87 4.56 -4.71
C GLU A 84 17.66 3.88 -5.40
N HIS A 85 17.89 2.78 -6.12
CA HIS A 85 16.81 2.00 -6.73
C HIS A 85 15.86 1.40 -5.67
N ILE A 86 16.41 0.80 -4.61
CA ILE A 86 15.61 0.24 -3.51
C ILE A 86 14.84 1.36 -2.79
N LEU A 87 15.50 2.47 -2.46
CA LEU A 87 14.87 3.60 -1.76
C LEU A 87 13.76 4.26 -2.59
N SER A 88 13.98 4.46 -3.88
CA SER A 88 12.97 5.01 -4.78
C SER A 88 11.76 4.10 -4.93
N THR A 89 11.95 2.78 -4.89
CA THR A 89 10.82 1.85 -5.02
C THR A 89 10.08 1.62 -3.70
N ALA A 90 10.72 1.81 -2.56
CA ALA A 90 10.12 1.63 -1.24
C ALA A 90 8.97 2.61 -0.96
N ASP A 91 9.01 3.83 -1.53
CA ASP A 91 7.92 4.83 -1.49
C ASP A 91 7.28 5.00 -0.09
N GLY A 92 8.15 5.21 0.90
CA GLY A 92 7.76 5.43 2.29
C GLY A 92 7.48 4.16 3.11
N ASP A 93 7.62 2.96 2.54
CA ASP A 93 7.44 1.69 3.24
C ASP A 93 8.78 0.95 3.45
N ALA A 94 9.32 1.03 4.67
CA ALA A 94 10.57 0.36 5.04
C ALA A 94 10.51 -1.17 4.85
N ARG A 95 9.34 -1.80 4.92
CA ARG A 95 9.24 -3.25 4.71
C ARG A 95 9.57 -3.63 3.27
N VAL A 96 9.17 -2.80 2.31
CA VAL A 96 9.49 -3.02 0.89
C VAL A 96 11.01 -2.92 0.69
N ALA A 97 11.65 -1.91 1.27
CA ALA A 97 13.09 -1.75 1.20
C ALA A 97 13.86 -2.92 1.81
N LEU A 98 13.49 -3.32 3.03
CA LEU A 98 14.14 -4.42 3.74
C LEU A 98 13.94 -5.77 3.05
N ASN A 99 12.74 -6.05 2.55
CA ASN A 99 12.47 -7.28 1.81
C ASN A 99 13.25 -7.33 0.49
N ALA A 100 13.34 -6.21 -0.24
CA ALA A 100 14.13 -6.14 -1.48
C ALA A 100 15.63 -6.34 -1.19
N LEU A 101 16.13 -5.74 -0.11
CA LEU A 101 17.52 -5.89 0.32
C LEU A 101 17.84 -7.32 0.75
N GLU A 102 16.97 -7.93 1.56
CA GLU A 102 17.10 -9.33 1.99
C GLU A 102 17.07 -10.28 0.79
N LEU A 103 16.12 -10.08 -0.14
CA LEU A 103 16.02 -10.91 -1.33
C LEU A 103 17.29 -10.79 -2.18
N ALA A 104 17.77 -9.57 -2.43
CA ALA A 104 19.00 -9.33 -3.18
C ALA A 104 20.20 -10.00 -2.53
N ALA A 105 20.30 -9.95 -1.20
CA ALA A 105 21.38 -10.59 -0.46
C ALA A 105 21.33 -12.13 -0.55
N LEU A 106 20.13 -12.72 -0.50
CA LEU A 106 19.97 -14.19 -0.51
C LEU A 106 20.07 -14.80 -1.91
N THR A 107 19.74 -14.04 -2.96
CA THR A 107 19.78 -14.55 -4.35
C THR A 107 21.08 -14.24 -5.07
N THR A 108 21.88 -13.30 -4.57
CA THR A 108 23.16 -12.94 -5.18
C THR A 108 24.26 -13.86 -4.64
N PRO A 109 24.92 -14.67 -5.49
CA PRO A 109 26.01 -15.54 -5.03
C PRO A 109 27.22 -14.71 -4.58
N PRO A 110 27.95 -15.15 -3.53
CA PRO A 110 29.20 -14.53 -3.15
C PRO A 110 30.22 -14.56 -4.29
N ARG A 111 31.03 -13.50 -4.39
CA ARG A 111 32.20 -13.45 -5.26
C ARG A 111 33.34 -14.32 -4.70
N GLU A 112 34.43 -14.42 -5.46
CA GLU A 112 35.63 -15.18 -5.04
C GLU A 112 36.24 -14.71 -3.72
N ASP A 113 36.02 -13.44 -3.33
CA ASP A 113 36.45 -12.86 -2.06
C ASP A 113 35.48 -13.14 -0.89
N GLY A 114 34.40 -13.90 -1.14
CA GLY A 114 33.39 -14.25 -0.16
C GLY A 114 32.37 -13.14 0.12
N LYS A 115 32.44 -12.00 -0.59
CA LYS A 115 31.50 -10.88 -0.42
C LYS A 115 30.32 -10.97 -1.37
N ILE A 116 29.19 -10.44 -0.94
CA ILE A 116 27.99 -10.33 -1.77
C ILE A 116 27.92 -8.90 -2.29
N TYR A 117 28.13 -8.72 -3.60
CA TYR A 117 28.04 -7.41 -4.23
C TYR A 117 26.67 -7.24 -4.89
N ILE A 118 25.85 -6.35 -4.33
CA ILE A 118 24.52 -6.05 -4.85
C ILE A 118 24.65 -4.84 -5.79
N ASP A 119 24.58 -5.11 -7.09
CA ASP A 119 24.55 -4.10 -8.13
C ASP A 119 23.11 -3.68 -8.48
N GLN A 120 22.99 -2.73 -9.41
CA GLN A 120 21.69 -2.22 -9.84
C GLN A 120 20.79 -3.34 -10.40
N GLN A 121 21.35 -4.29 -11.17
CA GLN A 121 20.58 -5.36 -11.79
C GLN A 121 20.02 -6.32 -10.72
N ALA A 122 20.83 -6.68 -9.72
CA ALA A 122 20.40 -7.49 -8.59
C ALA A 122 19.29 -6.79 -7.80
N ALA A 123 19.41 -5.48 -7.58
CA ALA A 123 18.36 -4.69 -6.92
C ALA A 123 17.06 -4.67 -7.73
N GLU A 124 17.12 -4.42 -9.05
CA GLU A 124 15.95 -4.41 -9.94
C GLU A 124 15.21 -5.75 -9.96
N GLN A 125 15.94 -6.87 -9.91
CA GLN A 125 15.36 -8.21 -9.87
C GLN A 125 14.75 -8.57 -8.51
N SER A 126 15.22 -7.92 -7.45
CA SER A 126 14.82 -8.20 -6.06
C SER A 126 13.64 -7.34 -5.60
N VAL A 127 13.32 -6.30 -6.35
CA VAL A 127 12.14 -5.49 -6.11
C VAL A 127 10.95 -6.10 -6.83
N GLN A 128 9.99 -6.64 -6.06
CA GLN A 128 8.70 -7.01 -6.63
C GLN A 128 8.02 -5.75 -7.17
N ARG A 129 7.56 -5.79 -8.43
CA ARG A 129 6.78 -4.70 -9.03
C ARG A 129 5.68 -4.28 -8.06
N LYS A 130 5.61 -2.98 -7.80
CA LYS A 130 4.63 -2.37 -6.90
C LYS A 130 3.23 -2.88 -7.27
N ALA A 131 2.58 -3.58 -6.34
CA ALA A 131 1.13 -3.73 -6.39
C ALA A 131 0.58 -2.31 -6.36
N VAL A 132 -0.12 -1.90 -7.42
CA VAL A 132 -0.77 -0.59 -7.49
C VAL A 132 -1.51 -0.40 -6.17
N ARG A 133 -1.08 0.58 -5.35
CA ARG A 133 -1.70 0.86 -4.06
C ARG A 133 -3.15 1.26 -4.33
N TYR A 134 -4.04 0.30 -4.16
CA TYR A 134 -5.47 0.50 -4.27
C TYR A 134 -6.06 0.01 -2.98
N ASP A 135 -6.33 0.99 -2.13
CA ASP A 135 -7.06 0.75 -0.91
C ASP A 135 -8.55 0.80 -1.27
N LYS A 136 -9.15 -0.38 -1.34
CA LYS A 136 -10.58 -0.54 -1.67
C LYS A 136 -11.50 0.20 -0.68
N ASP A 137 -11.00 0.52 0.52
CA ASP A 137 -11.75 1.19 1.59
C ASP A 137 -11.17 2.58 1.95
N GLY A 138 -10.25 3.14 1.15
CA GLY A 138 -9.56 4.41 1.42
C GLY A 138 -9.88 5.56 0.43
N ASP A 139 -9.33 6.76 0.68
CA ASP A 139 -9.57 7.95 -0.14
C ASP A 139 -9.14 7.79 -1.61
N ASN A 140 -8.11 6.97 -1.86
CA ASN A 140 -7.61 6.70 -3.21
C ASN A 140 -8.63 5.95 -4.08
N HIS A 141 -9.49 5.12 -3.49
CA HIS A 141 -10.61 4.49 -4.21
C HIS A 141 -11.58 5.55 -4.75
N TYR A 142 -11.94 6.53 -3.91
CA TYR A 142 -12.83 7.64 -4.28
C TYR A 142 -12.19 8.58 -5.31
N ASP A 143 -10.90 8.89 -5.17
CA ASP A 143 -10.19 9.74 -6.13
C ASP A 143 -10.11 9.11 -7.52
N VAL A 144 -9.76 7.82 -7.58
CA VAL A 144 -9.62 7.08 -8.85
C VAL A 144 -10.96 6.95 -9.56
N ILE A 145 -12.04 6.57 -8.85
CA ILE A 145 -13.36 6.46 -9.47
C ILE A 145 -13.93 7.84 -9.86
N SER A 146 -13.59 8.89 -9.10
CA SER A 146 -13.98 10.26 -9.43
C SER A 146 -13.28 10.73 -10.71
N ALA A 147 -11.98 10.44 -10.84
CA ALA A 147 -11.22 10.72 -12.06
C ALA A 147 -11.80 9.96 -13.26
N PHE A 148 -12.13 8.67 -13.10
CA PHE A 148 -12.78 7.87 -14.14
C PHE A 148 -14.08 8.49 -14.66
N ILE A 149 -15.01 8.86 -13.77
CA ILE A 149 -16.30 9.47 -14.17
C ILE A 149 -16.11 10.87 -14.75
N LYS A 150 -15.16 11.65 -14.24
CA LYS A 150 -14.83 12.97 -14.81
C LYS A 150 -14.23 12.84 -16.22
N SER A 151 -13.40 11.83 -16.48
CA SER A 151 -12.86 11.56 -17.81
C SER A 151 -13.98 11.20 -18.81
N ILE A 152 -14.93 10.36 -18.40
CA ILE A 152 -16.12 10.06 -19.21
C ILE A 152 -16.93 11.32 -19.49
N ARG A 153 -17.25 12.12 -18.46
CA ARG A 153 -17.97 13.39 -18.60
C ARG A 153 -17.22 14.39 -19.48
N GLY A 154 -15.89 14.38 -19.43
CA GLY A 154 -15.01 15.20 -20.26
C GLY A 154 -14.80 14.68 -21.67
N SER A 155 -15.42 13.56 -22.05
CA SER A 155 -15.26 12.89 -23.34
C SER A 155 -13.79 12.54 -23.67
N ASP A 156 -13.01 12.17 -22.65
CA ASP A 156 -11.62 11.69 -22.79
C ASP A 156 -11.58 10.16 -22.61
N PRO A 157 -11.67 9.39 -23.72
CA PRO A 157 -11.71 7.94 -23.65
C PRO A 157 -10.38 7.33 -23.21
N ASP A 158 -9.25 7.94 -23.54
CA ASP A 158 -7.93 7.44 -23.19
C ASP A 158 -7.71 7.53 -21.67
N ALA A 159 -8.03 8.68 -21.08
CA ALA A 159 -7.99 8.85 -19.63
C ALA A 159 -8.98 7.91 -18.94
N ALA A 160 -10.21 7.77 -19.46
CA ALA A 160 -11.20 6.86 -18.89
C ALA A 160 -10.70 5.40 -18.86
N LEU A 161 -10.09 4.92 -19.96
CA LEU A 161 -9.50 3.59 -20.02
C LEU A 161 -8.32 3.42 -19.06
N PHE A 162 -7.48 4.45 -18.91
CA PHE A 162 -6.37 4.43 -17.96
C PHE A 162 -6.83 4.32 -16.50
N TRP A 163 -7.86 5.08 -16.10
CA TRP A 163 -8.41 4.98 -14.75
C TRP A 163 -9.14 3.65 -14.53
N LEU A 164 -9.82 3.12 -15.55
CA LEU A 164 -10.45 1.80 -15.51
C LEU A 164 -9.41 0.69 -15.33
N SER A 165 -8.36 0.66 -16.14
CA SER A 165 -7.30 -0.37 -16.04
C SER A 165 -6.64 -0.33 -14.69
N ARG A 166 -6.36 0.87 -14.15
CA ARG A 166 -5.80 1.03 -12.81
C ARG A 166 -6.71 0.46 -11.71
N MET A 167 -8.04 0.65 -11.80
CA MET A 167 -8.99 0.05 -10.84
C MET A 167 -9.02 -1.47 -10.95
N LEU A 168 -9.01 -2.01 -12.17
CA LEU A 168 -9.07 -3.45 -12.41
C LEU A 168 -7.78 -4.17 -11.98
N ASP A 169 -6.62 -3.64 -12.36
CA ASP A 169 -5.31 -4.19 -11.98
C ASP A 169 -5.12 -4.22 -10.46
N ALA A 170 -5.77 -3.28 -9.78
CA ALA A 170 -5.66 -3.15 -8.34
C ALA A 170 -6.80 -3.82 -7.57
N GLY A 171 -7.66 -4.57 -8.27
CA GLY A 171 -8.62 -5.50 -7.67
C GLY A 171 -9.95 -4.88 -7.23
N GLU A 172 -10.34 -3.73 -7.79
CA GLU A 172 -11.67 -3.17 -7.56
C GLU A 172 -12.76 -4.18 -7.96
N ASP A 173 -13.88 -4.18 -7.23
CA ASP A 173 -15.02 -4.99 -7.61
C ASP A 173 -15.62 -4.46 -8.93
N PRO A 174 -15.66 -5.24 -10.01
CA PRO A 174 -16.23 -4.78 -11.28
C PRO A 174 -17.68 -4.32 -11.14
N ARG A 175 -18.42 -4.85 -10.14
CA ARG A 175 -19.79 -4.43 -9.85
C ARG A 175 -19.85 -2.99 -9.33
N PHE A 176 -18.81 -2.51 -8.64
CA PHE A 176 -18.73 -1.12 -8.21
C PHE A 176 -18.55 -0.19 -9.42
N VAL A 177 -17.63 -0.52 -10.32
CA VAL A 177 -17.42 0.24 -11.58
C VAL A 177 -18.70 0.27 -12.42
N ALA A 178 -19.36 -0.88 -12.59
CA ALA A 178 -20.62 -0.97 -13.33
C ALA A 178 -21.73 -0.09 -12.74
N ARG A 179 -21.86 -0.04 -11.40
CA ARG A 179 -22.83 0.88 -10.75
C ARG A 179 -22.55 2.35 -11.06
N ARG A 180 -21.28 2.74 -11.08
CA ARG A 180 -20.88 4.13 -11.38
C ARG A 180 -21.10 4.48 -12.86
N LEU A 181 -20.87 3.53 -13.76
CA LEU A 181 -21.23 3.67 -15.18
C LEU A 181 -22.74 3.82 -15.37
N TYR A 182 -23.55 3.02 -14.68
CA TYR A 182 -25.02 3.12 -14.78
C TYR A 182 -25.53 4.50 -14.30
N ILE A 183 -24.96 5.04 -13.21
CA ILE A 183 -25.27 6.39 -12.74
C ILE A 183 -24.88 7.42 -13.82
N SER A 184 -23.66 7.35 -14.35
CA SER A 184 -23.18 8.29 -15.38
C SER A 184 -24.01 8.23 -16.67
N ALA A 185 -24.42 7.04 -17.10
CA ALA A 185 -25.34 6.87 -18.23
C ALA A 185 -26.68 7.59 -17.99
N SER A 186 -27.20 7.57 -16.76
CA SER A 186 -28.45 8.27 -16.41
C SER A 186 -28.28 9.77 -16.15
N GLU A 187 -27.16 10.20 -15.57
CA GLU A 187 -26.91 11.56 -15.06
C GLU A 187 -26.20 12.44 -16.10
N ASP A 188 -25.10 11.94 -16.68
CA ASP A 188 -24.22 12.70 -17.56
C ASP A 188 -24.65 12.58 -19.04
N ILE A 189 -25.14 11.41 -19.46
CA ILE A 189 -25.60 11.17 -20.85
C ILE A 189 -27.12 11.40 -20.95
N GLY A 190 -27.89 10.72 -20.10
CA GLY A 190 -29.35 10.84 -20.03
C GLY A 190 -30.03 10.60 -21.38
N ASN A 191 -31.01 11.45 -21.71
CA ASN A 191 -31.72 11.37 -22.99
C ASN A 191 -30.90 11.84 -24.20
N GLY A 192 -29.66 12.30 -24.01
CA GLY A 192 -28.74 12.63 -25.11
C GLY A 192 -28.35 11.39 -25.93
N ASP A 193 -28.27 10.24 -25.26
CA ASP A 193 -28.24 8.92 -25.88
C ASP A 193 -28.93 7.91 -24.95
N PRO A 194 -30.24 7.68 -25.12
CA PRO A 194 -30.99 6.74 -24.29
C PRO A 194 -30.45 5.29 -24.36
N LEU A 195 -29.66 4.95 -25.38
CA LEU A 195 -29.09 3.62 -25.52
C LEU A 195 -27.91 3.40 -24.55
N ALA A 196 -27.32 4.45 -24.00
CA ALA A 196 -26.22 4.33 -23.04
C ALA A 196 -26.61 3.62 -21.73
N LEU A 197 -27.91 3.57 -21.40
CA LEU A 197 -28.42 2.84 -20.24
C LEU A 197 -28.67 1.35 -20.53
N LEU A 198 -28.74 0.97 -21.80
CA LEU A 198 -28.93 -0.41 -22.22
C LEU A 198 -27.58 -1.13 -22.12
N VAL A 199 -27.46 -2.00 -21.11
CA VAL A 199 -26.35 -2.95 -20.92
C VAL A 199 -26.77 -4.31 -21.46
#